data_AF-A0A7K6ZAR0-F1
#
_entry.id   AF-A0A7K6ZAR0-F1
#
_cell.length_a   1.000
_cell.length_b   1.000
_cell.length_c   1.000
_cell.angle_alpha   90.00
_cell.angle_beta   90.00
_cell.angle_gamma   90.00
#
_symmetry.space_group_name_H-M   'P 1'
#
loop_
_entity.id
_entity.type
_entity.pdbx_description
1 polymer ?
#
loop_
_entity_poly.entity_id
_entity_poly.type
_entity_poly.pdbx_seq_one_letter_code
_entity_poly.pdbx_strand_id
1 'polypeptide(L)'
;RRYCDNLCSRPLSAANFGKIIREIFPNIKARRLGGRGQSKYPSASPAGRGSCSDCGIRRKTVVSLPPLPSLDLKVTETQSELTELVQSYSSEVMEAACALTCDWAEKILKRSFNNIVEVAQFLIQQHIISSRSARADLVMAMVVSG
;
A
#
# COMPACT_ATOMS: atom_id res chain seq x y z
N ARG A 1 12.65 0.26 6.67
CA ARG A 1 13.69 -0.41 5.84
C ARG A 1 13.26 -0.43 4.39
N ARG A 2 12.29 -1.26 3.96
CA ARG A 2 11.80 -1.29 2.55
C ARG A 2 11.57 0.09 1.91
N TYR A 3 10.91 1.01 2.61
CA TYR A 3 10.70 2.39 2.13
C TYR A 3 12.01 3.16 1.88
N CYS A 4 13.00 3.00 2.74
CA CYS A 4 14.32 3.63 2.60
C CYS A 4 15.13 2.97 1.47
N ASP A 5 15.02 1.65 1.32
CA ASP A 5 15.72 0.87 0.28
C ASP A 5 15.24 1.30 -1.12
N ASN A 6 13.94 1.54 -1.29
CA ASN A 6 13.36 2.03 -2.55
C ASN A 6 13.79 3.45 -2.92
N LEU A 7 14.16 4.28 -1.94
CA LEU A 7 14.59 5.66 -2.12
C LEU A 7 16.12 5.81 -2.08
N CYS A 8 16.86 4.70 -2.11
CA CYS A 8 18.33 4.67 -1.94
C CYS A 8 18.81 5.47 -0.71
N SER A 9 17.97 5.54 0.33
CA SER A 9 18.22 6.33 1.53
C SER A 9 18.63 5.42 2.68
N ARG A 10 19.59 5.88 3.50
CA ARG A 10 20.04 5.10 4.64
C ARG A 10 18.91 4.99 5.68
N PRO A 11 18.53 3.77 6.14
CA PRO A 11 17.52 3.65 7.17
C PRO A 11 18.03 4.24 8.49
N LEU A 12 17.17 5.04 9.13
CA LEU A 12 17.45 5.60 10.45
C LEU A 12 17.44 4.52 11.53
N SER A 13 18.15 4.77 12.64
CA SER A 13 18.04 3.93 13.84
C SER A 13 16.60 4.00 14.40
N ALA A 14 16.18 2.95 15.10
CA ALA A 14 14.85 2.93 15.74
C ALA A 14 14.66 4.11 16.71
N ALA A 15 15.74 4.54 17.38
CA ALA A 15 15.72 5.69 18.28
C ALA A 15 15.50 7.01 17.53
N ASN A 16 16.23 7.26 16.44
CA ASN A 16 16.11 8.51 15.67
C ASN A 16 14.76 8.58 14.95
N PHE A 17 14.32 7.46 14.36
CA PHE A 17 13.00 7.37 13.75
C PHE A 17 11.89 7.65 14.78
N GLY A 18 12.01 7.09 15.99
CA GLY A 18 11.07 7.35 17.08
C GLY A 18 11.05 8.80 17.57
N LYS A 19 12.12 9.57 17.37
CA LYS A 19 12.14 11.03 17.64
C LYS A 19 11.33 11.78 16.59
N ILE A 20 11.61 11.55 15.31
CA ILE A 20 10.89 12.17 14.19
C ILE A 20 9.39 11.91 14.26
N ILE A 21 8.98 10.68 14.58
CA ILE A 21 7.55 10.32 14.73
C ILE A 21 6.87 11.13 15.84
N ARG A 22 7.56 11.42 16.94
CA ARG A 22 7.00 12.24 18.04
C ARG A 22 6.93 13.72 17.69
N GLU A 23 7.85 14.20 16.85
CA GLU A 23 7.85 15.57 16.36
C GLU A 23 6.68 15.82 15.40
N ILE A 24 6.47 14.90 14.45
CA ILE A 24 5.37 14.98 13.47
C ILE A 24 4.01 14.71 14.14
N PHE A 25 3.96 13.78 15.10
CA PHE A 25 2.74 13.41 15.81
C PHE A 25 2.90 13.59 17.32
N PRO A 26 2.80 14.83 17.83
CA PRO A 26 3.09 15.15 19.24
C PRO A 26 2.19 14.43 20.24
N ASN A 27 0.97 14.06 19.82
CA ASN A 27 -0.01 13.39 20.69
C ASN A 27 0.08 11.85 20.64
N ILE A 28 1.01 11.27 19.88
CA ILE A 28 1.14 9.82 19.78
C ILE A 28 1.71 9.22 21.06
N LYS A 29 1.00 8.26 21.67
CA LYS A 29 1.43 7.59 22.91
C LYS A 29 1.79 6.13 22.64
N ALA A 30 2.95 5.71 23.13
CA ALA A 30 3.33 4.31 23.10
C ALA A 30 2.46 3.50 24.07
N ARG A 31 1.90 2.39 23.59
CA ARG A 31 1.19 1.42 24.43
C ARG A 31 1.72 0.03 24.13
N ARG A 32 2.11 -0.70 25.16
CA ARG A 32 2.49 -2.12 25.03
C ARG A 32 1.19 -2.91 24.84
N LEU A 33 0.99 -3.45 23.65
CA LEU A 33 -0.14 -4.32 23.35
C LEU A 33 0.30 -5.79 23.55
N GLY A 34 -0.49 -6.54 24.32
CA GLY A 34 -0.23 -7.95 24.64
C GLY A 34 -0.59 -8.29 26.10
N GLY A 35 -1.10 -9.50 26.33
CA GLY A 35 -1.29 -10.04 27.67
C GLY A 35 0.05 -10.35 28.35
N ARG A 36 0.05 -10.38 29.70
CA ARG A 36 1.23 -10.76 30.50
C ARG A 36 1.68 -12.16 30.06
N GLY A 37 2.86 -12.30 29.45
CA GLY A 37 3.47 -13.62 29.16
C GLY A 37 3.25 -14.24 27.78
N GLN A 38 2.88 -13.49 26.72
CA GLN A 38 2.80 -14.03 25.34
C GLN A 38 4.15 -14.36 24.68
N SER A 39 5.17 -14.71 25.48
CA SER A 39 6.39 -15.32 24.97
C SER A 39 6.03 -16.73 24.49
N LYS A 40 6.05 -16.96 23.17
CA LYS A 40 5.83 -18.29 22.59
C LYS A 40 6.99 -19.22 22.99
N TYR A 41 6.74 -20.11 23.95
CA TYR A 41 7.53 -21.33 24.13
C TYR A 41 6.86 -22.47 23.36
N PRO A 42 7.56 -23.19 22.47
CA PRO A 42 7.02 -24.38 21.81
C PRO A 42 6.82 -25.54 22.79
N SER A 43 5.55 -25.94 22.93
CA SER A 43 4.98 -27.26 23.28
C SER A 43 5.58 -28.13 24.40
N ALA A 44 4.85 -28.21 25.53
CA ALA A 44 4.50 -29.48 26.18
C ALA A 44 3.20 -29.29 27.02
N SER A 45 2.16 -30.04 26.66
CA SER A 45 0.81 -30.11 27.24
C SER A 45 0.79 -30.78 28.64
N PRO A 46 -0.37 -31.19 29.21
CA PRO A 46 -1.61 -30.47 29.51
C PRO A 46 -2.01 -30.64 31.01
N ALA A 47 -2.55 -29.64 31.67
CA ALA A 47 -3.31 -29.86 32.91
C ALA A 47 -4.20 -28.66 33.28
N GLY A 48 -5.43 -28.95 33.69
CA GLY A 48 -6.12 -28.08 34.66
C GLY A 48 -7.47 -27.55 34.19
N ARG A 49 -8.52 -28.29 34.55
CA ARG A 49 -9.92 -27.84 34.65
C ARG A 49 -10.01 -26.47 35.33
N GLY A 50 -10.91 -25.63 34.81
CA GLY A 50 -11.30 -24.39 35.45
C GLY A 50 -12.47 -23.73 34.73
N SER A 51 -13.67 -24.23 35.00
CA SER A 51 -14.93 -23.54 34.70
C SER A 51 -14.91 -22.13 35.33
N CYS A 52 -15.15 -21.10 34.53
CA CYS A 52 -15.66 -19.82 35.04
C CYS A 52 -16.74 -19.33 34.08
N SER A 53 -17.94 -19.85 34.31
CA SER A 53 -19.20 -19.34 33.78
C SER A 53 -19.71 -18.23 34.70
N ASP A 54 -19.18 -17.01 34.60
CA ASP A 54 -19.98 -15.78 34.71
C ASP A 54 -19.13 -14.54 34.41
N CYS A 55 -19.37 -13.90 33.26
CA CYS A 55 -19.17 -12.47 33.11
C CYS A 55 -20.01 -11.92 31.93
N GLY A 56 -21.28 -11.69 32.21
CA GLY A 56 -21.90 -10.38 31.96
C GLY A 56 -22.24 -10.00 30.51
N ILE A 57 -23.52 -10.13 30.20
CA ILE A 57 -24.22 -9.77 28.96
C ILE A 57 -24.19 -8.27 28.58
N ARG A 58 -24.08 -8.03 27.25
CA ARG A 58 -24.56 -6.93 26.37
C ARG A 58 -24.39 -5.47 26.80
N ARG A 59 -23.83 -4.66 25.88
CA ARG A 59 -24.50 -3.47 25.32
C ARG A 59 -24.23 -3.37 23.81
N LYS A 60 -25.29 -3.45 23.01
CA LYS A 60 -25.31 -3.02 21.60
C LYS A 60 -25.34 -1.49 21.61
N THR A 61 -24.28 -0.84 21.13
CA THR A 61 -24.33 0.58 20.83
C THR A 61 -24.49 0.71 19.32
N VAL A 62 -25.74 0.76 18.87
CA VAL A 62 -26.06 1.26 17.52
C VAL A 62 -25.84 2.76 17.60
N VAL A 63 -24.68 3.21 17.11
CA VAL A 63 -24.42 4.63 16.89
C VAL A 63 -24.93 4.92 15.49
N SER A 64 -25.98 5.74 15.38
CA SER A 64 -26.42 6.30 14.12
C SER A 64 -25.28 7.10 13.51
N LEU A 65 -24.80 6.69 12.33
CA LEU A 65 -23.84 7.46 11.54
C LEU A 65 -24.49 8.79 11.13
N PRO A 66 -23.88 9.95 11.42
CA PRO A 66 -24.31 11.18 10.78
C PRO A 66 -23.97 11.09 9.27
N PRO A 67 -24.89 11.49 8.37
CA PRO A 67 -24.58 11.52 6.95
C PRO A 67 -23.47 12.54 6.70
N LEU A 68 -22.47 12.10 5.94
CA LEU A 68 -21.38 12.95 5.48
C LEU A 68 -21.94 14.07 4.60
N PRO A 69 -21.41 15.30 4.69
CA PRO A 69 -21.79 16.37 3.78
C PRO A 69 -21.49 15.93 2.34
N SER A 70 -22.49 16.05 1.47
CA SER A 70 -22.34 15.80 0.04
C SER A 70 -21.31 16.76 -0.54
N LEU A 71 -20.16 16.24 -0.94
CA LEU A 71 -19.20 16.96 -1.79
C LEU A 71 -19.75 16.99 -3.22
N ASP A 72 -20.78 17.81 -3.44
CA ASP A 72 -21.18 18.18 -4.80
C ASP A 72 -20.23 19.29 -5.26
N LEU A 73 -19.07 18.86 -5.76
CA LEU A 73 -18.14 19.74 -6.43
C LEU A 73 -18.74 20.08 -7.79
N LYS A 74 -19.50 21.17 -7.85
CA LYS A 74 -19.71 21.91 -9.10
C LYS A 74 -18.36 22.50 -9.56
N VAL A 75 -17.54 21.67 -10.18
CA VAL A 75 -16.40 22.10 -11.00
C VAL A 75 -16.85 22.07 -12.45
N THR A 76 -17.82 22.94 -12.74
CA THR A 76 -18.08 23.47 -14.07
C THR A 76 -17.19 24.71 -14.11
N GLU A 77 -15.93 24.65 -14.53
CA GLU A 77 -15.52 25.05 -15.89
C GLU A 77 -14.04 24.72 -16.18
N THR A 78 -13.30 24.06 -15.28
CA THR A 78 -11.84 23.85 -15.41
C THR A 78 -11.41 22.43 -15.81
N GLN A 79 -12.34 21.48 -15.97
CA GLN A 79 -12.02 20.12 -16.43
C GLN A 79 -11.71 20.05 -17.94
N SER A 80 -12.23 20.98 -18.76
CA SER A 80 -12.11 20.87 -20.22
C SER A 80 -10.69 21.07 -20.73
N GLU A 81 -9.92 22.00 -20.15
CA GLU A 81 -8.55 22.30 -20.64
C GLU A 81 -7.51 21.27 -20.16
N LEU A 82 -7.66 20.71 -18.95
CA LEU A 82 -6.77 19.65 -18.46
C LEU A 82 -6.98 18.32 -19.20
N THR A 83 -8.19 18.06 -19.67
CA THR A 83 -8.48 16.81 -20.40
C THR A 83 -7.87 16.83 -21.80
N GLU A 84 -7.82 17.98 -22.47
CA GLU A 84 -7.16 18.09 -23.79
C GLU A 84 -5.62 18.03 -23.72
N LEU A 85 -5.00 18.63 -22.69
CA LEU A 85 -3.54 18.53 -22.49
C LEU A 85 -3.08 17.09 -22.16
N VAL A 86 -3.90 16.34 -21.42
CA VAL A 86 -3.65 14.91 -21.11
C VAL A 86 -3.83 14.03 -22.36
N GLN A 87 -4.60 14.48 -23.36
CA GLN A 87 -4.89 13.72 -24.57
C GLN A 87 -3.78 13.82 -25.65
N SER A 88 -2.73 14.63 -25.47
CA SER A 88 -1.66 14.80 -26.48
C SER A 88 -0.30 15.12 -25.88
N TYR A 89 0.23 14.23 -25.05
CA TYR A 89 1.69 14.15 -24.93
C TYR A 89 2.25 13.75 -26.30
N SER A 90 3.30 14.43 -26.77
CA SER A 90 3.97 14.03 -28.01
C SER A 90 4.49 12.59 -27.87
N SER A 91 4.59 11.87 -28.99
CA SER A 91 5.12 10.51 -29.01
C SER A 91 6.51 10.44 -28.35
N GLU A 92 7.32 11.48 -28.55
CA GLU A 92 8.65 11.62 -27.93
C GLU A 92 8.58 11.73 -26.40
N VAL A 93 7.62 12.50 -25.85
CA VAL A 93 7.45 12.62 -24.40
C VAL A 93 6.94 11.31 -23.81
N MET A 94 6.04 10.61 -24.51
CA MET A 94 5.56 9.29 -24.08
C MET A 94 6.68 8.26 -24.08
N GLU A 95 7.54 8.25 -25.11
CA GLU A 95 8.71 7.37 -25.20
C GLU A 95 9.71 7.67 -24.09
N ALA A 96 10.03 8.94 -23.87
CA ALA A 96 10.91 9.37 -22.77
C ALA A 96 10.35 8.95 -21.40
N ALA A 97 9.04 9.11 -21.17
CA ALA A 97 8.40 8.68 -19.93
C ALA A 97 8.45 7.15 -19.76
N CYS A 98 8.24 6.39 -20.83
CA CYS A 98 8.39 4.94 -20.81
C CYS A 98 9.83 4.53 -20.46
N ALA A 99 10.83 5.13 -21.12
CA ALA A 99 12.24 4.84 -20.88
C ALA A 99 12.65 5.14 -19.43
N LEU A 100 12.28 6.31 -18.91
CA LEU A 100 12.55 6.68 -17.51
C LEU A 100 11.89 5.71 -16.51
N THR A 101 10.68 5.24 -16.83
CA THR A 101 9.96 4.28 -15.98
C THR A 101 10.63 2.90 -16.03
N CYS A 102 11.10 2.45 -17.19
CA CYS A 102 11.90 1.25 -17.32
C CYS A 102 13.20 1.37 -16.51
N ASP A 103 13.99 2.44 -16.68
CA ASP A 103 15.24 2.67 -15.93
C ASP A 103 15.05 2.65 -14.41
N TRP A 104 13.96 3.25 -13.94
CA TRP A 104 13.59 3.18 -12.53
C TRP A 104 13.30 1.73 -12.10
N ALA A 105 12.49 1.01 -12.87
CA ALA A 105 12.15 -0.37 -12.59
C ALA A 105 13.40 -1.26 -12.56
N GLU A 106 14.37 -1.06 -13.47
CA GLU A 106 15.61 -1.82 -13.49
C GLU A 106 16.43 -1.66 -12.20
N LYS A 107 16.53 -0.42 -11.72
CA LYS A 107 17.27 -0.11 -10.49
C LYS A 107 16.67 -0.77 -9.25
N ILE A 108 15.34 -0.79 -9.16
CA ILE A 108 14.61 -1.32 -8.01
C ILE A 108 14.51 -2.85 -8.06
N LEU A 109 14.19 -3.40 -9.25
CA LEU A 109 13.87 -4.81 -9.42
C LEU A 109 15.09 -5.66 -9.83
N LYS A 110 16.25 -5.02 -10.06
CA LYS A 110 17.53 -5.67 -10.41
C LYS A 110 17.42 -6.58 -11.64
N ARG A 111 16.61 -6.16 -12.61
CA ARG A 111 16.32 -6.88 -13.86
C ARG A 111 16.13 -5.86 -14.97
N SER A 112 16.59 -6.15 -16.18
CA SER A 112 16.39 -5.26 -17.33
C SER A 112 14.99 -5.40 -17.93
N PHE A 113 14.44 -4.31 -18.46
CA PHE A 113 13.12 -4.26 -19.10
C PHE A 113 13.18 -3.46 -20.40
N ASN A 114 12.66 -4.02 -21.49
CA ASN A 114 12.73 -3.36 -22.81
C ASN A 114 11.55 -2.43 -23.08
N ASN A 115 10.44 -2.62 -22.37
CA ASN A 115 9.24 -1.82 -22.55
C ASN A 115 8.41 -1.73 -21.25
N ILE A 116 7.53 -0.74 -21.19
CA ILE A 116 6.65 -0.48 -20.03
C ILE A 116 5.70 -1.65 -19.73
N VAL A 117 5.39 -2.44 -20.76
CA VAL A 117 4.54 -3.60 -20.70
C VAL A 117 5.19 -4.73 -19.89
N GLU A 118 6.47 -5.04 -20.12
CA GLU A 118 7.24 -6.04 -19.38
C GLU A 118 7.35 -5.67 -17.90
N VAL A 119 7.53 -4.37 -17.61
CA VAL A 119 7.52 -3.86 -16.23
C VAL A 119 6.17 -4.17 -15.57
N ALA A 120 5.06 -3.79 -16.21
CA ALA A 120 3.71 -4.02 -15.68
C ALA A 120 3.42 -5.51 -15.45
N GLN A 121 3.81 -6.37 -16.40
CA GLN A 121 3.65 -7.83 -16.28
C GLN A 121 4.43 -8.38 -15.09
N PHE A 122 5.70 -7.99 -14.95
CA PHE A 122 6.52 -8.46 -13.84
C PHE A 122 5.94 -8.04 -12.49
N LEU A 123 5.47 -6.79 -12.38
CA LEU A 123 4.84 -6.30 -11.16
C LEU A 123 3.57 -7.10 -10.79
N ILE A 124 2.79 -7.53 -11.79
CA ILE A 124 1.61 -8.38 -11.60
C ILE A 124 2.03 -9.80 -11.18
N GLN A 125 3.00 -10.40 -11.90
CA GLN A 125 3.48 -11.76 -11.65
C GLN A 125 4.13 -11.92 -10.27
N GLN A 126 4.88 -10.92 -9.82
CA GLN A 126 5.50 -10.91 -8.49
C GLN A 126 4.53 -10.48 -7.38
N HIS A 127 3.24 -10.27 -7.71
CA HIS A 127 2.22 -9.78 -6.79
C HIS A 127 2.60 -8.47 -6.06
N ILE A 128 3.39 -7.62 -6.73
CA ILE A 128 3.75 -6.28 -6.24
C ILE A 128 2.57 -5.33 -6.44
N ILE A 129 1.82 -5.52 -7.52
CA ILE A 129 0.54 -4.84 -7.79
C ILE A 129 -0.60 -5.86 -7.92
N SER A 130 -1.84 -5.40 -7.74
CA SER A 130 -3.01 -6.28 -7.80
C SER A 130 -3.24 -6.83 -9.20
N SER A 131 -3.36 -8.15 -9.32
CA SER A 131 -3.79 -8.83 -10.54
C SER A 131 -5.31 -8.77 -10.76
N ARG A 132 -6.09 -8.36 -9.76
CA ARG A 132 -7.56 -8.35 -9.81
C ARG A 132 -8.09 -7.05 -10.41
N SER A 133 -7.75 -6.79 -11.67
CA SER A 133 -8.12 -5.56 -12.38
C SER A 133 -8.22 -5.86 -13.87
N ALA A 134 -9.26 -5.35 -14.54
CA ALA A 134 -9.40 -5.48 -15.99
C ALA A 134 -8.15 -5.02 -16.77
N ARG A 135 -7.42 -4.01 -16.24
CA ARG A 135 -6.16 -3.55 -16.84
C ARG A 135 -5.04 -4.59 -16.70
N ALA A 136 -4.98 -5.26 -15.56
CA ALA A 136 -4.01 -6.33 -15.34
C ALA A 136 -4.34 -7.54 -16.23
N ASP A 137 -5.63 -7.87 -16.38
CA ASP A 137 -6.08 -8.95 -17.26
C ASP A 137 -5.70 -8.67 -18.72
N LEU A 138 -5.91 -7.46 -19.22
CA LEU A 138 -5.48 -7.05 -20.56
C LEU A 138 -3.96 -7.18 -20.77
N VAL A 139 -3.17 -6.74 -19.78
CA VAL A 139 -1.71 -6.81 -19.81
C VAL A 139 -1.19 -8.26 -19.73
N MET A 140 -1.91 -9.15 -19.07
CA MET A 140 -1.54 -10.55 -19.00
C MET A 140 -2.03 -11.36 -20.21
N ALA A 141 -3.16 -10.96 -20.83
CA ALA A 141 -3.71 -11.62 -22.00
C ALA A 141 -2.82 -11.50 -23.25
N MET A 142 -2.13 -10.37 -23.43
CA MET A 142 -1.22 -10.16 -24.56
C MET A 142 0.05 -11.04 -24.53
N VAL A 143 0.38 -11.67 -23.40
CA VAL A 143 1.52 -12.62 -23.29
C VAL A 143 1.17 -14.01 -23.81
N VAL A 144 -0.11 -14.40 -23.74
CA VAL A 144 -0.56 -15.75 -24.12
C VAL A 144 -0.69 -15.91 -25.64
N SER A 145 -0.63 -14.82 -26.39
CA SER A 145 -0.74 -14.79 -27.86
C SER A 145 0.60 -14.76 -28.60
N GLY A 146 1.72 -14.96 -27.90
CA GLY A 146 3.09 -14.93 -28.46
C GLY A 146 3.78 -16.29 -28.45
#